data_AF-A0A935ZIF9-F1
#
_entry.id   AF-A0A935ZIF9-F1
#
_cell.length_a   1.000
_cell.length_b   1.000
_cell.length_c   1.000
_cell.angle_alpha   90.00
_cell.angle_beta   90.00
_cell.angle_gamma   90.00
#
_symmetry.space_group_name_H-M   'P 1'
#
loop_
_entity.id
_entity.type
_entity.pdbx_description
1 polymer ?
#
loop_
_entity_poly.entity_id
_entity_poly.type
_entity_poly.pdbx_seq_one_letter_code
_entity_poly.pdbx_strand_id
1 'polypeptide(L)'
;MLAGAALGAACDAGTFRVDPATQQAAPLRLLGANVGTNVKLPANGVIQLAFDRYLLPGTETRQSAVLTPVGGGSVTPAIVTYDPVTRVVTLASPNGEGSPWLAKDQSYKLTLPVPTEENPGFGLRAIDGAPLAEPVTIQFVVGDPSPKSLAPPRVSFCDDVAPLLEKKCGGNTCHGGSASAAAGLVLTTGVGLGATAFRVAQGANTGGAAQAGSGASPNDPRRPFGIDMPIISPKNPGQSWLLYKVLLAPLPTVDVPPTPFVCEATTRPPLAGFTLPANATPAPSDSELAVLRDHVLGVEMPFPAPGFVPPNDANRPLTFDERETLSLWIAQGASVFSCGACSPKVDGDGGVDAASDAQAPDASPDAQPSDAGAD
;
A
#
# COMPACT_ATOMS: atom_id res chain seq x y z
N MET A 1 -31.59 -1.95 -32.72
CA MET A 1 -30.66 -1.32 -31.76
C MET A 1 -30.50 -2.26 -30.58
N LEU A 2 -29.39 -3.01 -30.50
CA LEU A 2 -28.94 -3.76 -29.32
C LEU A 2 -27.49 -4.18 -29.60
N ALA A 3 -26.57 -3.24 -29.42
CA ALA A 3 -25.12 -3.44 -29.46
C ALA A 3 -24.52 -2.49 -28.42
N GLY A 4 -24.30 -2.98 -27.20
CA GLY A 4 -23.92 -2.10 -26.08
C GLY A 4 -23.33 -2.79 -24.85
N ALA A 5 -22.83 -4.03 -24.95
CA ALA A 5 -22.25 -4.72 -23.80
C ALA A 5 -21.10 -5.65 -24.21
N ALA A 6 -19.89 -5.11 -24.36
CA ALA A 6 -18.66 -5.94 -24.47
C ALA A 6 -17.35 -5.23 -24.07
N LEU A 7 -17.33 -3.90 -23.83
CA LEU A 7 -16.07 -3.17 -23.59
C LEU A 7 -15.51 -3.30 -22.16
N GLY A 8 -16.24 -3.90 -21.22
CA GLY A 8 -15.79 -4.01 -19.81
C GLY A 8 -14.76 -5.13 -19.54
N ALA A 9 -14.66 -6.13 -20.42
CA ALA A 9 -13.84 -7.33 -20.16
C ALA A 9 -12.33 -7.13 -20.44
N ALA A 10 -11.92 -6.05 -21.14
CA ALA A 10 -10.53 -5.86 -21.54
C ALA A 10 -9.64 -5.23 -20.46
N CYS A 11 -10.25 -4.56 -19.47
CA CYS A 11 -9.53 -3.73 -18.50
C CYS A 11 -8.65 -4.49 -17.52
N ASP A 12 -8.98 -5.76 -17.26
CA ASP A 12 -8.20 -6.61 -16.37
C ASP A 12 -8.10 -8.05 -16.90
N ALA A 13 -7.97 -8.18 -18.23
CA ALA A 13 -7.85 -9.45 -18.91
C ALA A 13 -6.43 -10.04 -18.72
N GLY A 14 -6.14 -10.50 -17.52
CA GLY A 14 -4.96 -11.31 -17.21
C GLY A 14 -5.38 -12.74 -16.88
N THR A 15 -4.68 -13.72 -17.44
CA THR A 15 -4.84 -15.12 -17.02
C THR A 15 -3.91 -15.38 -15.83
N PHE A 16 -4.44 -15.92 -14.75
CA PHE A 16 -3.63 -16.58 -13.72
C PHE A 16 -2.86 -17.74 -14.38
N ARG A 17 -1.54 -17.77 -14.22
CA ARG A 17 -0.65 -18.75 -14.86
C ARG A 17 0.24 -19.42 -13.83
N VAL A 18 -0.36 -20.04 -12.83
CA VAL A 18 0.40 -20.97 -12.00
C VAL A 18 0.32 -22.34 -12.66
N ASP A 19 1.43 -22.79 -13.23
CA ASP A 19 1.62 -24.20 -13.52
C ASP A 19 2.05 -24.90 -12.21
N PRO A 20 1.15 -25.66 -11.56
CA PRO A 20 1.44 -26.28 -10.28
C PRO A 20 2.52 -27.37 -10.37
N ALA A 21 2.92 -27.81 -11.58
CA ALA A 21 3.82 -28.92 -11.78
C ALA A 21 5.31 -28.52 -11.95
N THR A 22 5.63 -27.24 -12.17
CA THR A 22 6.94 -26.88 -12.76
C THR A 22 7.89 -26.01 -11.95
N GLN A 23 7.53 -25.51 -10.77
CA GLN A 23 8.50 -24.74 -9.97
C GLN A 23 8.52 -25.18 -8.52
N GLN A 24 9.59 -25.86 -8.13
CA GLN A 24 10.07 -25.77 -6.75
C GLN A 24 10.53 -24.33 -6.56
N ALA A 25 9.63 -23.51 -6.02
CA ALA A 25 9.88 -22.11 -5.79
C ALA A 25 11.11 -21.89 -4.89
N ALA A 26 11.90 -20.86 -5.21
CA ALA A 26 13.07 -20.52 -4.40
C ALA A 26 12.62 -20.20 -2.96
N PRO A 27 13.34 -20.69 -1.93
CA PRO A 27 12.98 -20.38 -0.55
C PRO A 27 12.96 -18.88 -0.30
N LEU A 28 12.04 -18.45 0.57
CA LEU A 28 12.04 -17.10 1.12
C LEU A 28 13.34 -16.84 1.89
N ARG A 29 13.92 -15.64 1.79
CA ARG A 29 15.13 -15.28 2.52
C ARG A 29 14.94 -13.98 3.29
N LEU A 30 15.43 -13.97 4.53
CA LEU A 30 15.59 -12.75 5.30
C LEU A 30 16.84 -12.00 4.79
N LEU A 31 16.65 -10.81 4.24
CA LEU A 31 17.74 -9.94 3.76
C LEU A 31 18.39 -9.16 4.88
N GLY A 32 17.61 -8.74 5.88
CA GLY A 32 18.09 -7.93 6.98
C GLY A 32 17.07 -7.77 8.09
N ALA A 33 17.57 -7.40 9.26
CA ALA A 33 16.77 -7.04 10.43
C ALA A 33 17.38 -5.84 11.14
N ASN A 34 16.56 -5.00 11.76
CA ASN A 34 17.02 -3.88 12.58
C ASN A 34 17.38 -4.30 14.04
N VAL A 35 17.35 -5.60 14.33
CA VAL A 35 17.69 -6.20 15.62
C VAL A 35 18.82 -7.21 15.45
N GLY A 36 19.62 -7.39 16.50
CA GLY A 36 20.72 -8.36 16.53
C GLY A 36 21.53 -8.23 17.82
N THR A 37 22.56 -9.06 17.96
CA THR A 37 23.36 -9.15 19.20
C THR A 37 24.09 -7.86 19.57
N ASN A 38 24.37 -7.00 18.58
CA ASN A 38 25.13 -5.76 18.76
C ASN A 38 24.25 -4.50 18.71
N VAL A 39 22.92 -4.66 18.63
CA VAL A 39 21.97 -3.56 18.51
C VAL A 39 21.02 -3.60 19.69
N LYS A 40 21.01 -2.53 20.50
CA LYS A 40 19.99 -2.37 21.54
C LYS A 40 18.72 -1.80 20.92
N LEU A 41 17.64 -2.57 20.96
CA LEU A 41 16.32 -2.10 20.55
C LEU A 41 15.69 -1.29 21.69
N PRO A 42 15.15 -0.08 21.48
CA PRO A 42 14.41 0.62 22.52
C PRO A 42 13.22 -0.20 23.04
N ALA A 43 12.84 -0.05 24.31
CA ALA A 43 11.69 -0.77 24.89
C ALA A 43 10.33 -0.47 24.21
N ASN A 44 10.22 0.68 23.55
CA ASN A 44 9.11 1.08 22.67
C ASN A 44 9.45 0.99 21.17
N GLY A 45 10.56 0.33 20.83
CA GLY A 45 11.02 0.15 19.46
C GLY A 45 10.14 -0.80 18.66
N VAL A 46 10.32 -0.78 17.34
CA VAL A 46 9.70 -1.74 16.40
C VAL A 46 10.78 -2.68 15.85
N ILE A 47 10.41 -3.93 15.60
CA ILE A 47 11.28 -4.90 14.92
C ILE A 47 10.91 -4.90 13.44
N GLN A 48 11.90 -4.77 12.56
CA GLN A 48 11.71 -4.76 11.12
C GLN A 48 12.52 -5.88 10.47
N LEU A 49 11.89 -6.61 9.56
CA LEU A 49 12.43 -7.77 8.89
C LEU A 49 12.23 -7.59 7.38
N ALA A 50 13.32 -7.45 6.63
CA ALA A 50 13.28 -7.27 5.18
C ALA A 50 13.44 -8.61 4.46
N PHE A 51 12.63 -8.85 3.43
CA PHE A 51 12.64 -10.09 2.64
C PHE A 51 12.95 -9.82 1.16
N ASP A 52 13.45 -10.84 0.47
CA ASP A 52 13.77 -10.76 -0.95
C ASP A 52 12.57 -11.03 -1.86
N ARG A 53 11.48 -11.57 -1.31
CA ARG A 53 10.28 -11.97 -2.06
C ARG A 53 9.03 -11.30 -1.51
N TYR A 54 8.00 -11.15 -2.34
CA TYR A 54 6.69 -10.73 -1.89
C TYR A 54 6.08 -11.81 -0.99
N LEU A 55 5.56 -11.42 0.17
CA LEU A 55 4.94 -12.35 1.10
C LEU A 55 3.50 -12.66 0.71
N LEU A 56 3.04 -13.85 1.12
CA LEU A 56 1.65 -14.24 1.05
C LEU A 56 0.89 -13.64 2.25
N PRO A 57 -0.09 -12.74 2.04
CA PRO A 57 -0.74 -11.99 3.11
C PRO A 57 -1.38 -12.85 4.20
N GLY A 58 -1.93 -14.00 3.83
CA GLY A 58 -2.53 -14.97 4.77
C GLY A 58 -1.54 -15.53 5.79
N THR A 59 -0.24 -15.44 5.51
CA THR A 59 0.83 -15.90 6.39
C THR A 59 1.44 -14.79 7.24
N GLU A 60 1.00 -13.55 7.13
CA GLU A 60 1.50 -12.43 7.93
C GLU A 60 0.77 -12.35 9.27
N THR A 61 0.93 -13.39 10.08
CA THR A 61 0.24 -13.55 11.35
C THR A 61 1.19 -13.46 12.54
N ARG A 62 0.63 -13.39 13.74
CA ARG A 62 1.40 -13.43 14.99
C ARG A 62 2.12 -14.77 15.19
N GLN A 63 1.63 -15.83 14.56
CA GLN A 63 2.21 -17.18 14.61
C GLN A 63 3.42 -17.32 13.68
N SER A 64 3.63 -16.36 12.80
CA SER A 64 4.70 -16.37 11.80
C SER A 64 6.02 -15.77 12.30
N ALA A 65 5.97 -15.07 13.43
CA ALA A 65 7.12 -14.49 14.10
C ALA A 65 6.95 -14.58 15.62
N VAL A 66 7.69 -15.50 16.24
CA VAL A 66 7.55 -15.84 17.67
C VAL A 66 8.61 -15.08 18.48
N LEU A 67 8.17 -14.20 19.37
CA LEU A 67 9.04 -13.45 20.27
C LEU A 67 8.99 -14.03 21.68
N THR A 68 10.16 -14.36 22.24
CA THR A 68 10.29 -14.98 23.58
C THR A 68 11.41 -14.33 24.38
N PRO A 69 11.29 -14.14 25.71
CA PRO A 69 12.41 -13.69 26.53
C PRO A 69 13.45 -14.80 26.68
N VAL A 70 14.73 -14.45 26.63
CA VAL A 70 15.84 -15.35 26.98
C VAL A 70 15.80 -15.54 28.50
N GLY A 71 15.37 -16.72 28.95
CA GLY A 71 15.04 -17.00 30.35
C GLY A 71 13.62 -17.55 30.54
N GLY A 72 12.80 -17.53 29.49
CA GLY A 72 11.40 -17.98 29.54
C GLY A 72 10.44 -16.86 29.91
N GLY A 73 9.14 -17.18 29.94
CA GLY A 73 8.06 -16.22 30.15
C GLY A 73 7.27 -15.91 28.89
N SER A 74 6.21 -15.12 29.06
CA SER A 74 5.32 -14.70 27.97
C SER A 74 5.61 -13.25 27.58
N VAL A 75 5.42 -12.93 26.31
CA VAL A 75 5.43 -11.56 25.78
C VAL A 75 4.04 -11.25 25.29
N THR A 76 3.56 -10.04 25.50
CA THR A 76 2.32 -9.59 24.86
C THR A 76 2.48 -9.73 23.34
N PRO A 77 1.56 -10.42 22.64
CA PRO A 77 1.70 -10.64 21.22
C PRO A 77 1.78 -9.32 20.45
N ALA A 78 2.80 -9.19 19.59
CA ALA A 78 3.01 -8.00 18.78
C ALA A 78 1.86 -7.80 17.77
N ILE A 79 1.70 -6.57 17.30
CA ILE A 79 1.01 -6.29 16.05
C ILE A 79 2.01 -6.61 14.93
N VAL A 80 1.58 -7.42 13.96
CA VAL A 80 2.37 -7.76 12.77
C VAL A 80 1.73 -7.04 11.59
N THR A 81 2.53 -6.26 10.88
CA THR A 81 2.16 -5.62 9.62
C THR A 81 3.21 -5.92 8.56
N TYR A 82 2.80 -5.90 7.30
CA TYR A 82 3.68 -6.07 6.16
C TYR A 82 3.46 -4.94 5.17
N ASP A 83 4.56 -4.38 4.68
CA ASP A 83 4.57 -3.43 3.59
C ASP A 83 5.09 -4.14 2.33
N PRO A 84 4.23 -4.37 1.31
CA PRO A 84 4.65 -5.05 0.09
C PRO A 84 5.56 -4.19 -0.79
N VAL A 85 5.58 -2.86 -0.65
CA VAL A 85 6.46 -1.99 -1.42
C VAL A 85 7.91 -2.19 -1.00
N THR A 86 8.14 -2.24 0.31
CA THR A 86 9.48 -2.39 0.89
C THR A 86 9.85 -3.85 1.17
N ARG A 87 8.87 -4.76 1.10
CA ARG A 87 8.95 -6.17 1.53
C ARG A 87 9.43 -6.30 2.98
N VAL A 88 8.94 -5.42 3.84
CA VAL A 88 9.30 -5.38 5.26
C VAL A 88 8.12 -5.81 6.13
N VAL A 89 8.35 -6.80 6.98
CA VAL A 89 7.47 -7.15 8.10
C VAL A 89 7.87 -6.33 9.32
N THR A 90 6.91 -5.67 9.95
CA THR A 90 7.09 -4.91 11.17
C THR A 90 6.35 -5.57 12.33
N LEU A 91 7.05 -5.80 13.45
CA LEU A 91 6.46 -6.16 14.73
C LEU A 91 6.47 -4.91 15.63
N ALA A 92 5.30 -4.50 16.09
CA ALA A 92 5.12 -3.29 16.89
C ALA A 92 4.31 -3.54 18.17
N SER A 93 4.37 -2.54 19.06
CA SER A 93 3.65 -2.54 20.34
C SER A 93 2.15 -2.75 20.15
N PRO A 94 1.53 -3.70 20.88
CA PRO A 94 0.09 -3.90 20.86
C PRO A 94 -0.68 -2.81 21.64
N ASN A 95 0.02 -1.99 22.42
CA ASN A 95 -0.59 -0.97 23.29
C ASN A 95 -0.69 0.40 22.61
N GLY A 96 -0.31 0.50 21.34
CA GLY A 96 -0.28 1.74 20.59
C GLY A 96 1.13 2.22 20.27
N GLU A 97 1.19 3.19 19.37
CA GLU A 97 2.43 3.78 18.88
C GLU A 97 3.25 4.42 20.02
N GLY A 98 4.54 4.08 20.09
CA GLY A 98 5.48 4.62 21.09
C GLY A 98 5.32 4.08 22.51
N SER A 99 4.32 3.23 22.79
CA SER A 99 4.17 2.59 24.09
C SER A 99 5.20 1.47 24.29
N PRO A 100 5.93 1.43 25.41
CA PRO A 100 6.82 0.31 25.74
C PRO A 100 6.06 -1.03 25.75
N TRP A 101 6.64 -2.05 25.13
CA TRP A 101 6.08 -3.40 25.08
C TRP A 101 7.11 -4.49 25.33
N LEU A 102 8.38 -4.10 25.41
CA LEU A 102 9.50 -4.97 25.77
C LEU A 102 10.08 -4.50 27.10
N ALA A 103 10.52 -5.43 27.93
CA ALA A 103 11.15 -5.10 29.20
C ALA A 103 12.56 -4.56 28.98
N LYS A 104 12.88 -3.43 29.62
CA LYS A 104 14.23 -2.84 29.60
C LYS A 104 15.26 -3.84 30.13
N ASP A 105 16.44 -3.86 29.51
CA ASP A 105 17.60 -4.71 29.82
C ASP A 105 17.32 -6.23 29.72
N GLN A 106 16.15 -6.61 29.21
CA GLN A 106 15.81 -8.00 28.94
C GLN A 106 16.35 -8.41 27.57
N SER A 107 16.91 -9.61 27.50
CA SER A 107 17.27 -10.25 26.23
C SER A 107 16.07 -11.00 25.66
N TYR A 108 15.85 -10.87 24.36
CA TYR A 108 14.78 -11.54 23.62
C TYR A 108 15.32 -12.38 22.48
N LYS A 109 14.55 -13.40 22.11
CA LYS A 109 14.75 -14.27 20.96
C LYS A 109 13.53 -14.17 20.06
N LEU A 110 13.75 -13.69 18.84
CA LEU A 110 12.80 -13.74 17.73
C LEU A 110 13.06 -15.01 16.92
N THR A 111 12.02 -15.79 16.66
CA THR A 111 12.07 -17.00 15.84
C THR A 111 11.09 -16.88 14.69
N LEU A 112 11.57 -17.05 13.46
CA LEU A 112 10.74 -17.22 12.26
C LEU A 112 10.71 -18.72 11.94
N PRO A 113 9.62 -19.44 12.30
CA PRO A 113 9.54 -20.86 12.06
C PRO A 113 9.35 -21.14 10.57
N VAL A 114 9.71 -22.36 10.16
CA VAL A 114 9.29 -22.93 8.87
C VAL A 114 7.93 -23.61 9.07
N PRO A 115 6.93 -23.34 8.23
CA PRO A 115 5.66 -24.06 8.27
C PRO A 115 5.86 -25.58 8.14
N THR A 116 5.09 -26.39 8.88
CA THR A 116 5.08 -27.87 8.75
C THR A 116 3.72 -28.36 8.27
N GLU A 117 3.59 -29.64 7.91
CA GLU A 117 2.30 -30.24 7.55
C GLU A 117 1.30 -30.21 8.72
N GLU A 118 1.79 -30.40 9.95
CA GLU A 118 0.98 -30.36 11.17
C GLU A 118 0.61 -28.92 11.57
N ASN A 119 1.43 -27.94 11.15
CA ASN A 119 1.26 -26.53 11.48
C ASN A 119 1.36 -25.66 10.22
N PRO A 120 0.48 -25.82 9.23
CA PRO A 120 0.63 -25.18 7.92
C PRO A 120 0.41 -23.66 7.97
N GLY A 121 -0.22 -23.17 9.05
CA GLY A 121 -0.45 -21.74 9.32
C GLY A 121 0.66 -21.05 10.12
N PHE A 122 1.74 -21.76 10.47
CA PHE A 122 2.92 -21.14 11.08
C PHE A 122 3.90 -20.68 10.01
N GLY A 123 4.73 -19.71 10.34
CA GLY A 123 5.81 -19.23 9.48
C GLY A 123 5.34 -18.31 8.35
N LEU A 124 6.30 -17.60 7.76
CA LEU A 124 6.08 -16.73 6.60
C LEU A 124 6.25 -17.54 5.32
N ARG A 125 5.48 -17.18 4.28
CA ARG A 125 5.64 -17.71 2.93
C ARG A 125 5.74 -16.56 1.94
N ALA A 126 6.49 -16.78 0.86
CA ALA A 126 6.40 -15.97 -0.34
C ALA A 126 5.01 -16.13 -1.00
N ILE A 127 4.67 -15.25 -1.94
CA ILE A 127 3.37 -15.20 -2.62
C ILE A 127 3.05 -16.49 -3.40
N ASP A 128 4.07 -17.24 -3.80
CA ASP A 128 3.98 -18.56 -4.44
C ASP A 128 3.98 -19.73 -3.44
N GLY A 129 3.89 -19.42 -2.14
CA GLY A 129 3.84 -20.39 -1.05
C GLY A 129 5.19 -20.88 -0.54
N ALA A 130 6.31 -20.48 -1.16
CA ALA A 130 7.64 -20.91 -0.74
C ALA A 130 7.95 -20.45 0.70
N PRO A 131 8.28 -21.37 1.62
CA PRO A 131 8.66 -20.99 2.97
C PRO A 131 10.12 -20.55 3.06
N LEU A 132 10.56 -20.15 4.25
CA LEU A 132 11.98 -20.12 4.61
C LEU A 132 12.60 -21.52 4.43
N ALA A 133 13.88 -21.58 4.04
CA ALA A 133 14.60 -22.85 3.91
C ALA A 133 14.81 -23.55 5.26
N GLU A 134 15.02 -22.76 6.32
CA GLU A 134 15.24 -23.21 7.68
C GLU A 134 14.72 -22.15 8.67
N PRO A 135 14.45 -22.51 9.94
CA PRO A 135 14.03 -21.53 10.93
C PRO A 135 15.09 -20.47 11.17
N VAL A 136 14.68 -19.20 11.20
CA VAL A 136 15.60 -18.08 11.49
C VAL A 136 15.46 -17.68 12.95
N THR A 137 16.57 -17.54 13.66
CA THR A 137 16.59 -17.09 15.07
C THR A 137 17.47 -15.85 15.22
N ILE A 138 16.92 -14.78 15.80
CA ILE A 138 17.64 -13.54 16.08
C ILE A 138 17.53 -13.24 17.57
N GLN A 139 18.66 -13.04 18.23
CA GLN A 139 18.72 -12.60 19.62
C GLN A 139 19.12 -11.12 19.69
N PHE A 140 18.52 -10.38 20.61
CA PHE A 140 18.80 -8.97 20.83
C PHE A 140 18.53 -8.57 22.28
N VAL A 141 19.07 -7.42 22.69
CA VAL A 141 18.87 -6.84 24.02
C VAL A 141 18.03 -5.58 23.90
N VAL A 142 17.16 -5.35 24.87
CA VAL A 142 16.30 -4.17 24.92
C VAL A 142 16.93 -3.09 25.78
N GLY A 143 16.98 -1.86 25.28
CA GLY A 143 17.48 -0.68 25.99
C GLY A 143 16.37 0.18 26.58
N ASP A 144 16.73 1.41 26.96
CA ASP A 144 15.76 2.43 27.38
C ASP A 144 14.72 2.73 26.28
N PRO A 145 13.48 3.10 26.63
CA PRO A 145 12.54 3.67 25.68
C PRO A 145 13.17 4.89 24.98
N SER A 146 12.99 4.97 23.66
CA SER A 146 13.41 6.12 22.89
C SER A 146 12.43 7.28 23.12
N PRO A 147 12.90 8.50 23.42
CA PRO A 147 12.05 9.68 23.46
C PRO A 147 11.65 10.15 22.05
N LYS A 148 12.36 9.70 21.02
CA LYS A 148 12.01 10.00 19.63
C LYS A 148 10.82 9.14 19.23
N SER A 149 9.76 9.80 18.77
CA SER A 149 8.66 9.12 18.11
C SER A 149 9.22 8.38 16.89
N LEU A 150 8.93 7.08 16.82
CA LEU A 150 9.20 6.25 15.64
C LEU A 150 8.05 6.32 14.64
N ALA A 151 7.19 7.33 14.76
CA ALA A 151 6.03 7.44 13.90
C ALA A 151 6.44 7.65 12.45
N PRO A 152 5.85 6.88 11.51
CA PRO A 152 6.07 7.14 10.10
C PRO A 152 5.55 8.56 9.77
N PRO A 153 6.13 9.20 8.75
CA PRO A 153 5.64 10.50 8.32
C PRO A 153 4.18 10.37 7.91
N ARG A 154 3.35 11.37 8.25
CA ARG A 154 1.93 11.38 7.87
C ARG A 154 1.76 11.37 6.35
N VAL A 155 0.60 11.02 5.81
CA VAL A 155 0.32 11.16 4.38
C VAL A 155 -1.03 11.84 4.25
N SER A 156 -1.06 12.95 3.53
CA SER A 156 -2.28 13.67 3.21
C SER A 156 -2.93 12.99 2.01
N PHE A 157 -4.18 12.57 2.17
CA PHE A 157 -4.91 12.00 1.04
C PHE A 157 -4.98 12.98 -0.14
N CYS A 158 -5.29 14.24 0.13
CA CYS A 158 -5.53 15.22 -0.94
C CYS A 158 -4.27 15.77 -1.58
N ASP A 159 -3.18 15.91 -0.82
CA ASP A 159 -1.94 16.47 -1.36
C ASP A 159 -1.06 15.38 -1.97
N ASP A 160 -1.04 14.18 -1.36
CA ASP A 160 -0.07 13.15 -1.69
C ASP A 160 -0.66 12.01 -2.53
N VAL A 161 -1.92 11.60 -2.28
CA VAL A 161 -2.47 10.34 -2.82
C VAL A 161 -3.47 10.56 -3.96
N ALA A 162 -4.42 11.48 -3.79
CA ALA A 162 -5.44 11.75 -4.79
C ALA A 162 -4.83 12.21 -6.13
N PRO A 163 -3.87 13.16 -6.17
CA PRO A 163 -3.26 13.58 -7.42
C PRO A 163 -2.47 12.44 -8.08
N LEU A 164 -1.84 11.58 -7.28
CA LEU A 164 -1.12 10.41 -7.76
C LEU A 164 -2.06 9.41 -8.45
N LEU A 165 -3.15 9.04 -7.76
CA LEU A 165 -4.14 8.10 -8.28
C LEU A 165 -4.91 8.67 -9.46
N GLU A 166 -5.29 9.95 -9.44
CA GLU A 166 -5.97 10.61 -10.55
C GLU A 166 -5.07 10.67 -11.79
N LYS A 167 -3.84 11.19 -11.64
CA LYS A 167 -2.91 11.38 -12.76
C LYS A 167 -2.50 10.05 -13.38
N LYS A 168 -2.16 9.05 -12.55
CA LYS A 168 -1.55 7.80 -13.01
C LYS A 168 -2.54 6.67 -13.17
N CYS A 169 -3.46 6.51 -12.23
CA CYS A 169 -4.38 5.38 -12.24
C CYS A 169 -5.75 5.71 -12.86
N GLY A 170 -6.16 6.98 -12.90
CA GLY A 170 -7.54 7.42 -13.20
C GLY A 170 -7.88 7.68 -14.67
N GLY A 171 -6.91 7.62 -15.59
CA GLY A 171 -7.04 8.16 -16.95
C GLY A 171 -7.77 7.30 -17.99
N ASN A 172 -8.08 6.03 -17.71
CA ASN A 172 -8.66 5.09 -18.68
C ASN A 172 -10.10 4.68 -18.32
N THR A 173 -10.83 4.09 -19.28
CA THR A 173 -12.18 3.49 -19.08
C THR A 173 -12.25 2.51 -17.90
N CYS A 174 -11.09 2.01 -17.46
CA CYS A 174 -10.98 1.01 -16.43
C CYS A 174 -11.09 1.57 -15.00
N HIS A 175 -10.69 2.81 -14.73
CA HIS A 175 -10.53 3.31 -13.34
C HIS A 175 -11.04 4.76 -13.15
N GLY A 176 -11.97 5.18 -14.01
CA GLY A 176 -12.47 6.56 -14.05
C GLY A 176 -13.34 6.98 -12.86
N GLY A 177 -13.83 8.21 -12.91
CA GLY A 177 -14.57 8.85 -11.81
C GLY A 177 -16.04 8.48 -11.64
N SER A 178 -16.56 7.57 -12.46
CA SER A 178 -17.97 7.16 -12.40
C SER A 178 -18.12 5.76 -11.81
N ALA A 179 -19.30 5.44 -11.29
CA ALA A 179 -19.66 4.09 -10.84
C ALA A 179 -19.61 3.03 -11.96
N SER A 180 -19.44 3.44 -13.22
CA SER A 180 -19.24 2.58 -14.39
C SER A 180 -17.77 2.23 -14.66
N ALA A 181 -16.83 2.69 -13.83
CA ALA A 181 -15.43 2.26 -13.91
C ALA A 181 -15.34 0.73 -13.84
N ALA A 182 -14.60 0.12 -14.77
CA ALA A 182 -14.39 -1.31 -14.77
C ALA A 182 -13.67 -1.77 -13.47
N ALA A 183 -13.85 -3.03 -13.08
CA ALA A 183 -13.30 -3.57 -11.82
C ALA A 183 -13.76 -2.86 -10.52
N GLY A 184 -14.68 -1.89 -10.58
CA GLY A 184 -15.21 -1.20 -9.41
C GLY A 184 -14.23 -0.26 -8.71
N LEU A 185 -13.18 0.18 -9.42
CA LEU A 185 -12.16 1.09 -8.93
C LEU A 185 -12.47 2.53 -9.34
N VAL A 186 -13.09 3.31 -8.45
CA VAL A 186 -13.32 4.74 -8.68
C VAL A 186 -12.22 5.51 -7.98
N LEU A 187 -11.10 5.73 -8.67
CA LEU A 187 -9.85 6.23 -8.07
C LEU A 187 -9.67 7.74 -8.14
N THR A 188 -10.57 8.46 -8.81
CA THR A 188 -10.39 9.89 -9.12
C THR A 188 -11.14 10.83 -8.17
N THR A 189 -11.90 10.30 -7.21
CA THR A 189 -12.63 11.14 -6.23
C THR A 189 -12.52 10.54 -4.83
N GLY A 190 -12.50 11.36 -3.79
CA GLY A 190 -12.48 10.89 -2.40
C GLY A 190 -13.70 10.02 -2.06
N VAL A 191 -14.89 10.39 -2.58
CA VAL A 191 -16.13 9.60 -2.41
C VAL A 191 -16.02 8.25 -3.13
N GLY A 192 -15.52 8.26 -4.37
CA GLY A 192 -15.29 7.04 -5.15
C GLY A 192 -14.28 6.11 -4.49
N LEU A 193 -13.19 6.65 -3.95
CA LEU A 193 -12.18 5.88 -3.22
C LEU A 193 -12.73 5.32 -1.91
N GLY A 194 -13.53 6.09 -1.18
CA GLY A 194 -14.25 5.59 0.00
C GLY A 194 -15.24 4.47 -0.35
N ALA A 195 -15.92 4.57 -1.49
CA ALA A 195 -16.82 3.53 -1.99
C ALA A 195 -16.07 2.31 -2.56
N THR A 196 -14.82 2.49 -2.99
CA THR A 196 -13.91 1.45 -3.47
C THR A 196 -13.25 0.72 -2.31
N ALA A 197 -12.90 1.45 -1.25
CA ALA A 197 -12.45 0.88 0.01
C ALA A 197 -13.49 -0.12 0.52
N PHE A 198 -13.01 -1.21 1.13
CA PHE A 198 -13.85 -2.31 1.63
C PHE A 198 -14.56 -3.17 0.58
N ARG A 199 -14.50 -2.83 -0.72
CA ARG A 199 -14.86 -3.79 -1.76
C ARG A 199 -13.78 -4.85 -1.86
N VAL A 200 -14.17 -6.07 -2.20
CA VAL A 200 -13.22 -7.12 -2.57
C VAL A 200 -12.78 -6.93 -4.02
N ALA A 201 -11.57 -7.36 -4.33
CA ALA A 201 -11.05 -7.35 -5.70
C ALA A 201 -11.94 -8.20 -6.62
N GLN A 202 -12.87 -7.56 -7.35
CA GLN A 202 -13.87 -8.26 -8.16
C GLN A 202 -13.21 -9.20 -9.19
N GLY A 203 -12.09 -8.80 -9.77
CA GLY A 203 -11.31 -9.63 -10.71
C GLY A 203 -10.83 -10.95 -10.09
N ALA A 204 -10.46 -10.95 -8.81
CA ALA A 204 -10.08 -12.18 -8.11
C ALA A 204 -11.27 -13.03 -7.67
N ASN A 205 -12.42 -12.40 -7.43
CA ASN A 205 -13.62 -13.05 -6.89
C ASN A 205 -14.61 -13.51 -7.96
N THR A 206 -14.32 -13.29 -9.24
CA THR A 206 -15.23 -13.64 -10.35
C THR A 206 -14.54 -14.57 -11.35
N GLY A 207 -15.33 -15.42 -12.02
CA GLY A 207 -14.84 -16.36 -13.04
C GLY A 207 -14.40 -17.73 -12.50
N GLY A 208 -13.90 -18.59 -13.41
CA GLY A 208 -13.55 -19.98 -13.10
C GLY A 208 -12.37 -20.13 -12.13
N ALA A 209 -11.46 -19.15 -12.09
CA ALA A 209 -10.34 -19.15 -11.14
C ALA A 209 -10.81 -19.03 -9.69
N ALA A 210 -11.80 -18.16 -9.41
CA ALA A 210 -12.40 -18.02 -8.08
C ALA A 210 -13.05 -19.32 -7.60
N GLN A 211 -13.66 -20.09 -8.52
CA GLN A 211 -14.28 -21.38 -8.20
C GLN A 211 -13.25 -22.47 -7.90
N ALA A 212 -12.11 -22.49 -8.61
CA ALA A 212 -11.04 -23.47 -8.42
C ALA A 212 -10.42 -23.43 -7.00
N GLY A 213 -10.52 -22.29 -6.30
CA GLY A 213 -10.01 -22.10 -4.94
C GLY A 213 -11.03 -22.25 -3.81
N SER A 214 -12.31 -22.54 -4.09
CA SER A 214 -13.43 -22.41 -3.13
C SER A 214 -13.44 -23.41 -1.94
N GLY A 215 -12.43 -24.27 -1.81
CA GLY A 215 -12.19 -25.11 -0.64
C GLY A 215 -10.72 -25.20 -0.23
N ALA A 216 -9.85 -24.44 -0.89
CA ALA A 216 -8.43 -24.41 -0.60
C ALA A 216 -8.16 -23.56 0.63
N SER A 217 -7.21 -23.97 1.47
CA SER A 217 -6.75 -23.15 2.59
C SER A 217 -6.35 -21.75 2.09
N PRO A 218 -6.54 -20.67 2.86
CA PRO A 218 -5.98 -19.35 2.52
C PRO A 218 -4.47 -19.37 2.25
N ASN A 219 -3.78 -20.42 2.72
CA ASN A 219 -2.35 -20.63 2.53
C ASN A 219 -2.02 -21.66 1.44
N ASP A 220 -3.02 -22.15 0.69
CA ASP A 220 -2.78 -23.03 -0.45
C ASP A 220 -2.22 -22.20 -1.61
N PRO A 221 -0.98 -22.44 -2.08
CA PRO A 221 -0.38 -21.69 -3.18
C PRO A 221 -1.15 -21.84 -4.50
N ARG A 222 -2.04 -22.83 -4.62
CA ARG A 222 -2.91 -23.02 -5.79
C ARG A 222 -4.13 -22.11 -5.76
N ARG A 223 -4.45 -21.48 -4.62
CA ARG A 223 -5.54 -20.52 -4.51
C ARG A 223 -5.10 -19.23 -5.22
N PRO A 224 -5.89 -18.70 -6.18
CA PRO A 224 -5.58 -17.43 -6.79
C PRO A 224 -5.38 -16.33 -5.73
N PHE A 225 -4.32 -15.54 -5.90
CA PHE A 225 -4.04 -14.44 -5.00
C PHE A 225 -5.15 -13.37 -5.09
N GLY A 226 -5.47 -12.76 -3.96
CA GLY A 226 -6.41 -11.64 -3.91
C GLY A 226 -7.89 -12.02 -3.80
N ILE A 227 -8.25 -13.31 -3.76
CA ILE A 227 -9.62 -13.75 -3.45
C ILE A 227 -9.99 -13.23 -2.06
N ASP A 228 -11.18 -12.64 -1.93
CA ASP A 228 -11.70 -11.95 -0.74
C ASP A 228 -10.82 -10.81 -0.19
N MET A 229 -9.75 -10.44 -0.89
CA MET A 229 -8.86 -9.37 -0.45
C MET A 229 -9.54 -8.01 -0.67
N PRO A 230 -9.56 -7.12 0.36
CA PRO A 230 -10.02 -5.76 0.16
C PRO A 230 -9.16 -5.04 -0.89
N ILE A 231 -9.80 -4.21 -1.71
CA ILE A 231 -9.08 -3.35 -2.66
C ILE A 231 -8.12 -2.44 -1.91
N ILE A 232 -8.63 -1.80 -0.85
CA ILE A 232 -7.87 -1.06 0.14
C ILE A 232 -8.28 -1.61 1.51
N SER A 233 -7.30 -2.06 2.29
CA SER A 233 -7.45 -2.55 3.66
C SER A 233 -6.83 -1.53 4.62
N PRO A 234 -7.65 -0.64 5.23
CA PRO A 234 -7.16 0.36 6.18
C PRO A 234 -6.25 -0.25 7.26
N LYS A 235 -5.11 0.40 7.49
CA LYS A 235 -4.07 -0.01 8.44
C LYS A 235 -3.31 -1.29 8.05
N ASN A 236 -3.57 -1.88 6.90
CA ASN A 236 -2.93 -3.12 6.46
C ASN A 236 -2.56 -3.09 4.96
N PRO A 237 -1.43 -2.45 4.59
CA PRO A 237 -0.98 -2.40 3.21
C PRO A 237 -0.74 -3.80 2.61
N GLY A 238 -0.16 -4.73 3.37
CA GLY A 238 0.01 -6.13 2.96
C GLY A 238 -1.29 -6.85 2.58
N GLN A 239 -2.44 -6.41 3.11
CA GLN A 239 -3.78 -6.92 2.80
C GLN A 239 -4.56 -6.05 1.79
N SER A 240 -3.92 -5.09 1.12
CA SER A 240 -4.55 -4.20 0.14
C SER A 240 -4.23 -4.60 -1.30
N TRP A 241 -5.21 -5.12 -2.04
CA TRP A 241 -5.03 -5.58 -3.42
C TRP A 241 -4.49 -4.50 -4.36
N LEU A 242 -4.88 -3.23 -4.15
CA LEU A 242 -4.39 -2.09 -4.95
C LEU A 242 -2.86 -2.00 -4.95
N LEU A 243 -2.19 -2.27 -3.83
CA LEU A 243 -0.72 -2.22 -3.77
C LEU A 243 -0.09 -3.26 -4.68
N TYR A 244 -0.60 -4.49 -4.67
CA TYR A 244 -0.07 -5.55 -5.53
C TYR A 244 -0.27 -5.21 -7.01
N LYS A 245 -1.39 -4.59 -7.38
CA LYS A 245 -1.63 -4.15 -8.77
C LYS A 245 -0.67 -3.07 -9.23
N VAL A 246 -0.35 -2.09 -8.38
CA VAL A 246 0.66 -1.07 -8.74
C VAL A 246 2.08 -1.62 -8.71
N LEU A 247 2.33 -2.70 -7.95
CA LEU A 247 3.63 -3.37 -7.87
C LEU A 247 3.94 -4.23 -9.10
N LEU A 248 2.92 -4.68 -9.85
CA LEU A 248 3.09 -5.42 -11.11
C LEU A 248 3.84 -4.62 -12.19
N ALA A 249 3.75 -3.29 -12.13
CA ALA A 249 4.48 -2.41 -13.02
C ALA A 249 5.95 -2.36 -12.57
N PRO A 250 6.93 -2.49 -13.50
CA PRO A 250 8.33 -2.29 -13.14
C PRO A 250 8.54 -0.85 -12.67
N LEU A 251 9.57 -0.60 -11.86
CA LEU A 251 9.94 0.77 -11.54
C LEU A 251 10.38 1.51 -12.81
N PRO A 252 10.14 2.82 -12.92
CA PRO A 252 10.64 3.61 -14.03
C PRO A 252 12.17 3.49 -14.15
N THR A 253 12.68 3.32 -15.37
CA THR A 253 14.14 3.22 -15.64
C THR A 253 14.89 4.55 -15.58
N VAL A 254 14.15 5.67 -15.42
CA VAL A 254 14.71 7.02 -15.32
C VAL A 254 14.17 7.64 -14.04
N ASP A 255 15.09 8.04 -13.15
CA ASP A 255 14.82 8.87 -11.99
C ASP A 255 14.38 10.25 -12.47
N VAL A 256 13.11 10.37 -12.82
CA VAL A 256 12.48 11.66 -13.05
C VAL A 256 12.00 12.13 -11.68
N PRO A 257 12.46 13.31 -11.21
CA PRO A 257 11.96 13.88 -9.97
C PRO A 257 10.43 13.90 -9.99
N PRO A 258 9.75 13.54 -8.90
CA PRO A 258 8.30 13.59 -8.85
C PRO A 258 7.84 15.01 -9.19
N THR A 259 6.89 15.16 -10.12
CA THR A 259 6.27 16.45 -10.38
C THR A 259 5.40 16.81 -9.16
N PRO A 260 5.71 17.89 -8.42
CA PRO A 260 4.91 18.25 -7.26
C PRO A 260 3.53 18.75 -7.70
N PHE A 261 2.47 18.18 -7.11
CA PHE A 261 1.13 18.75 -7.19
C PHE A 261 0.96 19.79 -6.08
N VAL A 262 0.27 20.89 -6.38
CA VAL A 262 -0.07 21.91 -5.38
C VAL A 262 -1.59 22.00 -5.32
N CYS A 263 -2.19 21.27 -4.38
CA CYS A 263 -3.48 21.70 -3.83
C CYS A 263 -3.19 22.87 -2.87
N GLU A 264 -4.14 23.81 -2.69
CA GLU A 264 -3.86 25.05 -1.95
C GLU A 264 -3.26 24.78 -0.55
N ALA A 265 -1.98 25.15 -0.44
CA ALA A 265 -1.19 25.45 0.75
C ALA A 265 -1.10 24.38 1.87
N THR A 266 -0.21 23.40 1.68
CA THR A 266 0.77 23.08 2.75
C THR A 266 2.17 22.87 2.18
N THR A 267 3.11 23.75 2.55
CA THR A 267 4.54 23.51 2.33
C THR A 267 5.00 22.40 3.28
N ARG A 268 5.16 21.20 2.73
CA ARG A 268 5.49 20.04 3.54
C ARG A 268 7.00 19.76 3.52
N PRO A 269 7.64 19.51 4.68
CA PRO A 269 8.98 18.96 4.68
C PRO A 269 8.99 17.61 3.94
N PRO A 270 10.09 17.26 3.24
CA PRO A 270 10.22 15.95 2.61
C PRO A 270 9.91 14.86 3.63
N LEU A 271 9.21 13.80 3.20
CA LEU A 271 8.99 12.62 4.03
C LEU A 271 10.35 12.20 4.59
N ALA A 272 10.50 12.27 5.92
CA ALA A 272 11.74 11.86 6.57
C ALA A 272 11.99 10.41 6.16
N GLY A 273 13.13 10.15 5.51
CA GLY A 273 13.42 8.86 4.90
C GLY A 273 13.20 7.74 5.88
N PHE A 274 12.26 6.86 5.56
CA PHE A 274 12.07 5.63 6.29
C PHE A 274 13.36 4.81 6.14
N THR A 275 14.04 4.55 7.25
CA THR A 275 15.29 3.78 7.19
C THR A 275 14.94 2.31 7.10
N LEU A 276 15.10 1.74 5.91
CA LEU A 276 14.96 0.30 5.72
C LEU A 276 16.06 -0.47 6.47
N PRO A 277 15.80 -1.73 6.89
CA PRO A 277 16.85 -2.60 7.35
C PRO A 277 18.01 -2.67 6.34
N ALA A 278 19.23 -2.81 6.83
CA ALA A 278 20.40 -2.96 5.96
C ALA A 278 20.17 -4.12 4.95
N ASN A 279 20.56 -3.90 3.69
CA ASN A 279 20.38 -4.81 2.56
C ASN A 279 18.95 -4.96 2.01
N ALA A 280 17.96 -4.24 2.55
CA ALA A 280 16.66 -4.14 1.88
C ALA A 280 16.84 -3.46 0.51
N THR A 281 16.24 -4.04 -0.53
CA THR A 281 16.27 -3.49 -1.88
C THR A 281 14.90 -2.89 -2.21
N PRO A 282 14.85 -1.60 -2.63
CA PRO A 282 13.61 -0.95 -3.03
C PRO A 282 12.92 -1.63 -4.23
N ALA A 283 13.71 -2.19 -5.14
CA ALA A 283 13.22 -2.84 -6.35
C ALA A 283 13.23 -4.37 -6.21
N PRO A 284 12.18 -5.09 -6.65
CA PRO A 284 12.25 -6.53 -6.84
C PRO A 284 13.18 -6.88 -8.01
N SER A 285 13.69 -8.11 -8.03
CA SER A 285 14.34 -8.64 -9.24
C SER A 285 13.29 -8.90 -10.31
N ASP A 286 13.71 -8.95 -11.59
CA ASP A 286 12.81 -9.28 -12.70
C ASP A 286 12.15 -10.65 -12.51
N SER A 287 12.87 -11.62 -11.94
CA SER A 287 12.34 -12.95 -11.63
C SER A 287 11.23 -12.90 -10.58
N GLU A 288 11.39 -12.08 -9.55
CA GLU A 288 10.38 -11.93 -8.50
C GLU A 288 9.16 -11.14 -9.01
N LEU A 289 9.38 -10.15 -9.88
CA LEU A 289 8.29 -9.46 -10.55
C LEU A 289 7.49 -10.39 -11.48
N ALA A 290 8.15 -11.33 -12.14
CA ALA A 290 7.49 -12.37 -12.93
C ALA A 290 6.63 -13.28 -12.03
N VAL A 291 7.15 -13.72 -10.88
CA VAL A 291 6.35 -14.49 -9.90
C VAL A 291 5.12 -13.69 -9.46
N LEU A 292 5.27 -12.40 -9.15
CA LEU A 292 4.15 -11.54 -8.78
C LEU A 292 3.08 -11.51 -9.88
N ARG A 293 3.48 -11.38 -11.15
CA ARG A 293 2.58 -11.38 -12.32
C ARG A 293 1.84 -12.69 -12.53
N ASP A 294 2.48 -13.81 -12.22
CA ASP A 294 1.84 -15.12 -12.37
C ASP A 294 0.76 -15.37 -11.30
N HIS A 295 0.88 -14.71 -10.14
CA HIS A 295 -0.01 -14.90 -8.99
C HIS A 295 -1.10 -13.83 -8.90
N VAL A 296 -0.77 -12.55 -9.13
CA VAL A 296 -1.75 -11.46 -9.06
C VAL A 296 -2.53 -11.40 -10.36
N LEU A 297 -3.84 -11.64 -10.26
CA LEU A 297 -4.72 -11.60 -11.42
C LEU A 297 -4.69 -10.24 -12.13
N GLY A 298 -4.74 -10.31 -13.45
CA GLY A 298 -4.90 -9.14 -14.31
C GLY A 298 -3.59 -8.58 -14.85
N VAL A 299 -3.61 -7.28 -15.11
CA VAL A 299 -2.49 -6.52 -15.70
C VAL A 299 -1.97 -5.46 -14.73
N GLU A 300 -0.76 -4.97 -14.98
CA GLU A 300 -0.15 -3.93 -14.16
C GLU A 300 -0.91 -2.61 -14.14
N MET A 301 -0.83 -1.91 -13.00
CA MET A 301 -1.30 -0.54 -12.84
C MET A 301 -0.12 0.42 -12.61
N PRO A 302 -0.15 1.64 -13.17
CA PRO A 302 -1.06 2.12 -14.19
C PRO A 302 -0.87 1.37 -15.51
N PHE A 303 -1.95 1.21 -16.27
CA PHE A 303 -1.93 0.43 -17.50
C PHE A 303 -1.14 1.17 -18.58
N PRO A 304 0.00 0.64 -19.06
CA PRO A 304 0.69 1.26 -20.17
C PRO A 304 -0.20 1.14 -21.42
N ALA A 305 -0.56 2.26 -22.04
CA ALA A 305 -1.26 2.21 -23.32
C ALA A 305 -0.35 1.48 -24.35
N PRO A 306 -0.83 0.40 -25.02
CA PRO A 306 -0.01 -0.37 -25.94
C PRO A 306 0.61 0.51 -27.03
N GLY A 307 1.94 0.47 -27.17
CA GLY A 307 2.66 1.24 -28.20
C GLY A 307 2.82 2.74 -27.90
N PHE A 308 2.44 3.21 -26.72
CA PHE A 308 2.60 4.60 -26.31
C PHE A 308 3.74 4.72 -25.29
N VAL A 309 4.88 5.28 -25.71
CA VAL A 309 5.83 5.88 -24.75
C VAL A 309 5.27 7.26 -24.45
N PRO A 310 4.68 7.49 -23.27
CA PRO A 310 3.99 8.74 -23.02
C PRO A 310 5.02 9.87 -22.92
N PRO A 311 4.84 10.97 -23.65
CA PRO A 311 5.66 12.17 -23.47
C PRO A 311 5.43 12.84 -22.09
N ASN A 312 4.49 12.35 -21.27
CA ASN A 312 4.08 12.94 -20.00
C ASN A 312 4.02 11.91 -18.85
N ASP A 313 4.14 12.40 -17.61
CA ASP A 313 4.21 11.55 -16.40
C ASP A 313 2.94 10.73 -16.09
N ALA A 314 1.82 11.00 -16.77
CA ALA A 314 0.51 10.42 -16.44
C ALA A 314 0.41 8.91 -16.72
N ASN A 315 1.18 8.36 -17.65
CA ASN A 315 1.08 6.94 -18.03
C ASN A 315 2.31 6.14 -17.61
N ARG A 316 3.15 6.70 -16.74
CA ARG A 316 4.37 6.04 -16.25
C ARG A 316 4.05 5.22 -14.99
N PRO A 317 4.72 4.07 -14.79
CA PRO A 317 4.66 3.36 -13.52
C PRO A 317 4.91 4.28 -12.33
N LEU A 318 4.31 3.95 -11.19
CA LEU A 318 4.62 4.65 -9.94
C LEU A 318 6.10 4.44 -9.62
N THR A 319 6.79 5.50 -9.21
CA THR A 319 8.13 5.45 -8.62
C THR A 319 8.08 4.73 -7.28
N PHE A 320 9.26 4.42 -6.70
CA PHE A 320 9.31 3.81 -5.37
C PHE A 320 8.66 4.72 -4.32
N ASP A 321 9.02 6.00 -4.28
CA ASP A 321 8.49 6.97 -3.31
C ASP A 321 6.97 7.14 -3.43
N GLU A 322 6.43 7.12 -4.66
CA GLU A 322 4.99 7.17 -4.89
C GLU A 322 4.26 5.91 -4.38
N ARG A 323 4.87 4.72 -4.55
CA ARG A 323 4.34 3.48 -3.98
C ARG A 323 4.42 3.50 -2.46
N GLU A 324 5.53 3.98 -1.89
CA GLU A 324 5.70 4.12 -0.44
C GLU A 324 4.68 5.11 0.14
N THR A 325 4.46 6.24 -0.53
CA THR A 325 3.42 7.22 -0.17
C THR A 325 2.04 6.56 -0.12
N LEU A 326 1.68 5.77 -1.13
CA LEU A 326 0.41 5.03 -1.16
C LEU A 326 0.32 3.99 -0.03
N SER A 327 1.39 3.23 0.23
CA SER A 327 1.47 2.25 1.31
C SER A 327 1.31 2.90 2.69
N LEU A 328 2.01 4.02 2.92
CA LEU A 328 1.94 4.77 4.16
C LEU A 328 0.55 5.37 4.42
N TRP A 329 -0.12 5.89 3.39
CA TRP A 329 -1.51 6.33 3.51
C TRP A 329 -2.44 5.18 3.94
N ILE A 330 -2.28 4.01 3.32
CA ILE A 330 -3.05 2.82 3.70
C ILE A 330 -2.76 2.42 5.15
N ALA A 331 -1.48 2.35 5.54
CA ALA A 331 -1.04 2.05 6.90
C ALA A 331 -1.61 3.03 7.94
N GLN A 332 -1.85 4.28 7.55
CA GLN A 332 -2.46 5.32 8.40
C GLN A 332 -3.99 5.24 8.45
N GLY A 333 -4.58 4.25 7.79
CA GLY A 333 -6.02 3.99 7.81
C GLY A 333 -6.74 4.40 6.54
N ALA A 334 -6.01 4.75 5.46
CA ALA A 334 -6.58 5.11 4.17
C ALA A 334 -7.72 6.14 4.26
N SER A 335 -7.60 7.12 5.16
CA SER A 335 -8.65 8.10 5.36
C SER A 335 -8.85 8.91 4.09
N VAL A 336 -10.09 8.96 3.61
CA VAL A 336 -10.49 9.78 2.47
C VAL A 336 -11.27 11.00 2.98
N PHE A 337 -11.00 12.16 2.40
CA PHE A 337 -11.75 13.40 2.63
C PHE A 337 -11.92 14.13 1.29
N SER A 338 -12.90 15.03 1.22
CA SER A 338 -13.11 15.83 0.00
C SER A 338 -11.98 16.84 -0.15
N CYS A 339 -11.29 16.81 -1.29
CA CYS A 339 -10.07 17.60 -1.52
C CYS A 339 -10.29 19.04 -1.98
N GLY A 340 -11.55 19.50 -2.07
CA GLY A 340 -11.84 20.68 -2.88
C GLY A 340 -11.43 20.45 -4.33
N ALA A 341 -11.32 21.52 -5.13
CA ALA A 341 -10.80 21.44 -6.49
C ALA A 341 -9.27 21.55 -6.47
N CYS A 342 -8.55 20.47 -6.77
CA CYS A 342 -7.11 20.54 -7.04
C CYS A 342 -6.88 20.92 -8.51
N SER A 343 -5.89 21.77 -8.78
CA SER A 343 -5.46 22.12 -10.15
C SER A 343 -3.98 21.76 -10.32
N PRO A 344 -3.53 21.30 -11.51
CA PRO A 344 -2.11 21.11 -11.77
C PRO A 344 -1.34 22.40 -11.50
N LYS A 345 -0.21 22.30 -10.79
CA LYS A 345 0.70 23.44 -10.65
C LYS A 345 1.26 23.72 -12.04
N VAL A 346 0.80 24.80 -12.67
CA VAL A 346 1.42 25.31 -13.88
C VAL A 346 2.70 25.98 -13.39
N ASP A 347 3.85 25.35 -13.59
CA ASP A 347 5.13 26.01 -13.33
C ASP A 347 5.13 27.28 -14.17
N GLY A 348 5.07 28.43 -13.50
CA GLY A 348 4.74 29.70 -14.13
C GLY A 348 5.65 29.96 -15.31
N ASP A 349 5.08 29.93 -16.51
CA ASP A 349 5.62 30.65 -17.65
C ASP A 349 5.77 32.11 -17.19
N GLY A 350 6.98 32.63 -17.35
CA GLY A 350 7.36 33.96 -16.87
C GLY A 350 6.30 35.03 -17.17
N GLY A 351 5.94 35.74 -16.11
CA GLY A 351 5.19 36.99 -16.06
C GLY A 351 4.56 37.53 -17.34
N VAL A 352 3.24 37.65 -17.33
CA VAL A 352 2.59 38.90 -17.70
C VAL A 352 1.55 39.24 -16.64
N ASP A 353 1.85 40.28 -15.87
CA ASP A 353 0.93 40.90 -14.92
C ASP A 353 -0.31 41.41 -15.67
N ALA A 354 -1.40 40.64 -15.62
CA ALA A 354 -2.72 41.15 -15.96
C ALA A 354 -3.32 41.80 -14.70
N ALA A 355 -3.09 43.11 -14.58
CA ALA A 355 -3.75 43.97 -13.61
C ALA A 355 -5.29 43.80 -13.69
N SER A 356 -5.90 43.44 -12.56
CA SER A 356 -7.34 43.59 -12.36
C SER A 356 -7.59 44.67 -11.33
N ASP A 357 -7.54 45.92 -11.79
CA ASP A 357 -8.29 47.04 -11.22
C ASP A 357 -9.76 46.89 -11.62
N ALA A 358 -10.66 46.77 -10.62
CA ALA A 358 -12.01 47.34 -10.65
C ALA A 358 -12.71 47.04 -9.32
N GLN A 359 -12.43 47.91 -8.35
CA GLN A 359 -13.18 48.08 -7.12
C GLN A 359 -14.50 48.80 -7.47
N ALA A 360 -15.65 48.17 -7.23
CA ALA A 360 -16.95 48.82 -7.35
C ALA A 360 -17.35 49.46 -5.99
N PRO A 361 -17.87 50.70 -5.98
CA PRO A 361 -18.13 51.42 -4.75
C PRO A 361 -19.47 51.06 -4.10
N ASP A 362 -19.43 51.22 -2.78
CA ASP A 362 -20.50 51.25 -1.80
C ASP A 362 -21.63 52.23 -2.18
N ALA A 363 -22.89 51.80 -2.04
CA ALA A 363 -24.07 52.65 -2.14
C ALA A 363 -25.24 52.04 -1.35
N SER A 364 -25.31 52.39 -0.07
CA SER A 364 -26.56 52.47 0.70
C SER A 364 -27.49 53.53 0.08
N PRO A 365 -28.82 53.31 0.10
CA PRO A 365 -29.63 54.27 0.86
C PRO A 365 -30.82 53.65 1.62
N ASP A 366 -31.10 54.25 2.77
CA ASP A 366 -32.33 54.12 3.55
C ASP A 366 -33.60 54.45 2.73
N ALA A 367 -34.66 53.67 2.92
CA ALA A 367 -36.05 54.15 2.94
C ALA A 367 -37.02 53.07 3.49
N GLN A 368 -37.45 53.25 4.74
CA GLN A 368 -38.78 52.81 5.23
C GLN A 368 -39.89 53.67 4.57
N PRO A 369 -41.12 53.18 4.37
CA PRO A 369 -42.14 53.35 5.43
C PRO A 369 -43.24 52.26 5.54
N SER A 370 -43.71 52.13 6.79
CA SER A 370 -45.07 51.88 7.33
C SER A 370 -46.12 50.98 6.64
N ASP A 371 -46.69 50.13 7.51
CA ASP A 371 -48.12 49.94 7.81
C ASP A 371 -48.86 48.64 7.44
N ALA A 372 -49.38 48.04 8.52
CA ALA A 372 -50.71 47.47 8.76
C ALA A 372 -51.23 46.27 7.94
N GLY A 373 -51.64 45.22 8.68
CA GLY A 373 -52.59 44.23 8.20
C GLY A 373 -52.68 43.01 9.12
N ALA A 374 -53.78 42.92 9.86
CA ALA A 374 -54.16 41.81 10.74
C ALA A 374 -54.63 40.57 9.95
N ASP A 375 -54.36 39.37 10.49
CA ASP A 375 -55.36 38.38 10.93
C ASP A 375 -54.68 37.24 11.72
#